data_AF-A0A1B1I0R3-F1
#
_entry.id   AF-A0A1B1I0R3-F1
#
_cell.length_a   1.000
_cell.length_b   1.000
_cell.length_c   1.000
_cell.angle_alpha   90.00
_cell.angle_beta   90.00
_cell.angle_gamma   90.00
#
_symmetry.space_group_name_H-M   'P 1'
#
loop_
_entity.id
_entity.type
_entity.pdbx_description
1 polymer ?
#
loop_
_entity_poly.entity_id
_entity_poly.type
_entity_poly.pdbx_seq_one_letter_code
_entity_poly.pdbx_strand_id
1 'polypeptide(L)'
;MGTILLIIVGIVVVVGIIGLALTVAKGVLGAIVRAILAVGVLVWRFPIPSIICVGVIIYTGNIFISLLLYAAAVVMLARDMAAENIKKNVLGRIEEDGIISQWLAGAITPTEDIISWLLEAVHERRYGVKVLDQEVEKGNLVLTQYNGKFYYYDKLRWTAVQQDFAKKVTATISEPLNSRGFVADDIQFNLVSEWSDIAPLADAVAKEAFRQYMDGMVSNDRVFIKELEQIEKPEEDNNDFADYGNYGTKKEEKTPVKLYLNKEILSKKQQYIQGCDIIEGKDVAKVFGTTDLAQQKAIMEVITAHLWTETSYEFIQRGERYLWVNKRKIKEHTCEKCDDIVQDLTQYGKQRYCKSCLKKIHDQEDADEAEGKAVKRYISAPPPGVKIKM
;
A
#
# COMPACT_ATOMS: atom_id res chain seq x y z
N MET A 1 45.36 50.31 33.47
CA MET A 1 45.46 49.69 32.13
C MET A 1 45.01 48.22 32.08
N GLY A 2 45.11 47.43 33.17
CA GLY A 2 44.67 46.02 33.18
C GLY A 2 43.15 45.78 33.10
N THR A 3 42.32 46.69 33.62
CA THR A 3 40.84 46.56 33.58
C THR A 3 40.26 46.83 32.19
N ILE A 4 40.83 47.76 31.42
CA ILE A 4 40.40 48.04 30.05
C ILE A 4 40.76 46.88 29.11
N LEU A 5 41.93 46.27 29.29
CA LEU A 5 42.35 45.08 28.54
C LEU A 5 41.47 43.86 28.86
N LEU A 6 41.01 43.71 30.10
CA LEU A 6 40.08 42.65 30.52
C LEU A 6 38.64 42.87 30.02
N ILE A 7 38.19 44.13 29.92
CA ILE A 7 36.90 44.48 29.30
C ILE A 7 36.94 44.15 27.80
N ILE A 8 38.05 44.45 27.12
CA ILE A 8 38.22 44.11 25.70
C ILE A 8 38.26 42.58 25.49
N VAL A 9 39.00 41.83 26.32
CA VAL A 9 39.04 40.35 26.24
C VAL A 9 37.67 39.73 26.57
N GLY A 10 36.95 40.29 27.53
CA GLY A 10 35.60 39.85 27.90
C GLY A 10 34.55 40.08 26.81
N ILE A 11 34.60 41.25 26.17
CA ILE A 11 33.78 41.55 24.98
C ILE A 11 34.19 40.61 23.84
N VAL A 12 35.48 40.32 23.63
CA VAL A 12 35.95 39.40 22.59
C VAL A 12 35.51 37.95 22.84
N VAL A 13 35.36 37.49 24.08
CA VAL A 13 34.87 36.13 24.40
C VAL A 13 33.36 36.03 24.27
N VAL A 14 32.59 37.03 24.71
CA VAL A 14 31.13 37.06 24.53
C VAL A 14 30.76 37.27 23.05
N VAL A 15 31.46 38.17 22.35
CA VAL A 15 31.36 38.33 20.89
C VAL A 15 31.95 37.12 20.15
N GLY A 16 32.83 36.34 20.77
CA GLY A 16 33.36 35.08 20.22
C GLY A 16 32.35 33.93 20.31
N ILE A 17 31.60 33.82 21.41
CA ILE A 17 30.53 32.82 21.60
C ILE A 17 29.30 33.19 20.77
N ILE A 18 28.92 34.48 20.76
CA ILE A 18 27.85 35.01 19.89
C ILE A 18 28.31 35.01 18.42
N GLY A 19 29.60 35.23 18.17
CA GLY A 19 30.24 35.20 16.85
C GLY A 19 30.32 33.80 16.25
N LEU A 20 30.55 32.77 17.08
CA LEU A 20 30.45 31.36 16.66
C LEU A 20 29.00 30.99 16.29
N ALA A 21 28.02 31.55 17.00
CA ALA A 21 26.61 31.44 16.64
C ALA A 21 26.22 32.29 15.41
N LEU A 22 26.97 33.36 15.11
CA LEU A 22 26.72 34.31 14.01
C LEU A 22 27.55 34.06 12.75
N THR A 23 28.56 33.18 12.75
CA THR A 23 29.31 32.78 11.54
C THR A 23 28.44 32.13 10.46
N VAL A 24 27.18 31.85 10.76
CA VAL A 24 26.16 31.37 9.82
C VAL A 24 25.42 32.53 9.11
N ALA A 25 25.55 33.78 9.55
CA ALA A 25 24.79 34.91 8.99
C ALA A 25 25.67 36.11 8.61
N LYS A 26 25.95 36.26 7.31
CA LYS A 26 26.56 37.45 6.71
C LYS A 26 25.65 38.68 6.91
N GLY A 27 26.06 39.63 7.76
CA GLY A 27 25.45 40.97 7.84
C GLY A 27 25.54 41.63 9.23
N VAL A 28 26.55 42.47 9.45
CA VAL A 28 26.90 43.02 10.79
C VAL A 28 25.83 43.95 11.38
N LEU A 29 25.00 44.62 10.58
CA LEU A 29 23.91 45.48 11.10
C LEU A 29 22.68 44.67 11.54
N GLY A 30 22.34 43.60 10.81
CA GLY A 30 21.25 42.69 11.18
C GLY A 30 21.58 41.83 12.40
N ALA A 31 22.87 41.55 12.63
CA ALA A 31 23.36 40.79 13.77
C ALA A 31 23.14 41.51 15.12
N ILE A 32 23.37 42.83 15.18
CA ILE A 32 23.18 43.61 16.42
C ILE A 32 21.70 43.70 16.79
N VAL A 33 20.82 43.95 15.81
CA VAL A 33 19.36 43.99 16.04
C VAL A 33 18.83 42.62 16.48
N ARG A 34 19.30 41.52 15.86
CA ARG A 34 18.94 40.15 16.28
C ARG A 34 19.46 39.81 17.66
N ALA A 35 20.67 40.26 18.02
CA ALA A 35 21.22 40.05 19.36
C ALA A 35 20.44 40.80 20.44
N ILE A 36 20.07 42.07 20.19
CA ILE A 36 19.24 42.86 21.11
C ILE A 36 17.85 42.23 21.27
N LEU A 37 17.23 41.80 20.16
CA LEU A 37 15.95 41.09 20.19
C LEU A 37 16.06 39.76 20.96
N ALA A 38 17.11 38.97 20.74
CA ALA A 38 17.32 37.71 21.47
C ALA A 38 17.49 37.93 22.97
N VAL A 39 18.25 38.96 23.38
CA VAL A 39 18.39 39.31 24.81
C VAL A 39 17.05 39.78 25.39
N GLY A 40 16.30 40.63 24.66
CA GLY A 40 14.97 41.06 25.09
C GLY A 40 13.99 39.91 25.27
N VAL A 41 14.00 38.95 24.35
CA VAL A 41 13.22 37.70 24.42
C VAL A 41 13.62 36.87 25.64
N LEU A 42 14.93 36.70 25.90
CA LEU A 42 15.41 35.93 27.06
C LEU A 42 15.05 36.60 28.39
N VAL A 43 15.12 37.92 28.47
CA VAL A 43 14.70 38.66 29.68
C VAL A 43 13.20 38.52 29.92
N TRP A 44 12.40 38.61 28.86
CA TRP A 44 10.96 38.45 28.94
C TRP A 44 10.56 37.02 29.33
N ARG A 45 11.24 36.00 28.77
CA ARG A 45 10.95 34.58 29.02
C ARG A 45 11.48 34.09 30.37
N PHE A 46 12.60 34.65 30.84
CA PHE A 46 13.26 34.29 32.10
C PHE A 46 13.45 35.52 33.01
N PRO A 47 12.36 36.11 33.53
CA PRO A 47 12.43 37.34 34.31
C PRO A 47 13.17 37.14 35.64
N ILE A 48 12.99 35.99 36.29
CA ILE A 48 13.61 35.69 37.59
C ILE A 48 15.14 35.58 37.48
N PRO A 49 15.73 34.75 36.59
CA PRO A 49 17.18 34.75 36.38
C PRO A 49 17.73 36.12 35.98
N SER A 50 16.97 36.90 35.21
CA SER A 50 17.39 38.22 34.73
C SER A 50 17.48 39.23 35.87
N ILE A 51 16.50 39.26 36.78
CA ILE A 51 16.49 40.11 37.98
C ILE A 51 17.66 39.72 38.91
N ILE A 52 17.88 38.42 39.11
CA ILE A 52 18.99 37.92 39.94
C ILE A 52 20.33 38.33 39.33
N CYS A 53 20.51 38.21 38.01
CA CYS A 53 21.73 38.62 37.32
C CYS A 53 22.06 40.11 37.57
N VAL A 54 21.08 41.00 37.40
CA VAL A 54 21.26 42.44 37.66
C VAL A 54 21.62 42.70 39.13
N GLY A 55 20.95 42.03 40.06
CA GLY A 55 21.25 42.14 41.50
C GLY A 55 22.69 41.72 41.85
N VAL A 56 23.17 40.59 41.29
CA VAL A 56 24.54 40.10 41.53
C VAL A 56 25.58 41.04 40.89
N ILE A 57 25.30 41.63 39.73
CA ILE A 57 26.18 42.63 39.10
C ILE A 57 26.33 43.86 40.01
N ILE A 58 25.21 44.39 40.52
CA ILE A 58 25.21 45.57 41.40
C ILE A 58 25.96 45.28 42.70
N TYR A 59 25.76 44.09 43.27
CA TYR A 59 26.33 43.72 44.57
C TYR A 59 27.84 43.39 44.51
N THR A 60 28.27 42.65 43.49
CA THR A 60 29.65 42.13 43.41
C THR A 60 30.57 42.97 42.54
N GLY A 61 30.01 43.82 41.66
CA GLY A 61 30.75 44.51 40.60
C GLY A 61 31.35 43.57 39.54
N ASN A 62 31.12 42.25 39.64
CA ASN A 62 31.72 41.26 38.74
C ASN A 62 30.69 40.81 37.69
N ILE A 63 30.79 41.44 36.52
CA ILE A 63 29.91 41.18 35.37
C ILE A 63 30.10 39.75 34.84
N PHE A 64 31.33 39.23 34.84
CA PHE A 64 31.63 37.94 34.22
C PHE A 64 31.00 36.76 34.93
N ILE A 65 31.15 36.68 36.26
CA ILE A 65 30.57 35.60 37.05
C ILE A 65 29.04 35.65 36.97
N SER A 66 28.47 36.85 37.03
CA SER A 66 27.01 37.05 36.94
C SER A 66 26.44 36.59 35.60
N LEU A 67 27.09 36.94 34.48
CA LEU A 67 26.66 36.51 33.15
C LEU A 67 26.81 35.00 32.93
N LEU A 68 27.86 34.37 33.46
CA LEU A 68 28.05 32.92 33.39
C LEU A 68 26.96 32.17 34.19
N LEU A 69 26.65 32.63 35.39
CA LEU A 69 25.58 32.06 36.21
C LEU A 69 24.20 32.24 35.55
N TYR A 70 23.95 33.41 34.95
CA TYR A 70 22.74 33.66 34.18
C TYR A 70 22.62 32.72 32.98
N ALA A 71 23.68 32.57 32.19
CA ALA A 71 23.69 31.66 31.05
C ALA A 71 23.44 30.21 31.48
N ALA A 72 24.08 29.75 32.56
CA ALA A 72 23.85 28.42 33.12
C ALA A 72 22.39 28.22 33.56
N ALA A 73 21.81 29.19 34.27
CA ALA A 73 20.42 29.15 34.72
C ALA A 73 19.44 29.14 33.53
N VAL A 74 19.67 29.98 32.52
CA VAL A 74 18.85 30.02 31.30
C VAL A 74 18.93 28.70 30.53
N VAL A 75 20.11 28.11 30.39
CA VAL A 75 20.28 26.80 29.73
C VAL A 75 19.57 25.68 30.49
N MET A 76 19.68 25.65 31.82
CA MET A 76 18.97 24.67 32.65
C MET A 76 17.45 24.79 32.50
N LEU A 77 16.90 26.00 32.65
CA LEU A 77 15.47 26.23 32.51
C LEU A 77 14.96 25.98 31.09
N ALA A 78 15.74 26.33 30.07
CA ALA A 78 15.42 26.03 28.68
C ALA A 78 15.42 24.51 28.41
N ARG A 79 16.34 23.75 29.02
CA ARG A 79 16.35 22.29 28.94
C ARG A 79 15.12 21.67 29.59
N ASP A 80 14.70 22.16 30.76
CA ASP A 80 13.49 21.68 31.44
C ASP A 80 12.24 21.97 30.62
N MET A 81 12.12 23.17 30.04
CA MET A 81 11.01 23.51 29.15
C MET A 81 11.01 22.66 27.87
N ALA A 82 12.18 22.41 27.27
CA ALA A 82 12.30 21.53 26.11
C ALA A 82 11.85 20.09 26.46
N ALA A 83 12.26 19.58 27.62
CA ALA A 83 11.87 18.27 28.11
C ALA A 83 10.35 18.16 28.34
N GLU A 84 9.74 19.16 28.99
CA GLU A 84 8.29 19.20 29.22
C GLU A 84 7.50 19.27 27.91
N ASN A 85 7.96 20.08 26.95
CA ASN A 85 7.35 20.20 25.62
C ASN A 85 7.41 18.87 24.85
N ILE A 86 8.58 18.24 24.78
CA ILE A 86 8.76 16.93 24.13
C ILE A 86 7.87 15.89 24.82
N LYS A 87 7.85 15.85 26.16
CA LYS A 87 6.99 14.94 26.93
C LYS A 87 5.52 15.10 26.56
N LYS A 88 5.02 16.34 26.53
CA LYS A 88 3.64 16.63 26.16
C LYS A 88 3.33 16.18 24.74
N ASN A 89 4.22 16.45 23.78
CA ASN A 89 4.01 16.09 22.37
C ASN A 89 4.02 14.57 22.15
N VAL A 90 4.97 13.86 22.77
CA VAL A 90 5.11 12.41 22.64
C VAL A 90 3.92 11.68 23.28
N LEU A 91 3.47 12.12 24.47
CA LEU A 91 2.30 11.54 25.13
C LEU A 91 1.00 11.92 24.41
N GLY A 92 0.89 13.16 23.92
CA GLY A 92 -0.25 13.61 23.11
C GLY A 92 -0.45 12.75 21.87
N ARG A 93 0.64 12.34 21.21
CA ARG A 93 0.58 11.38 20.09
C ARG A 93 0.02 10.02 20.48
N ILE A 94 0.39 9.49 21.64
CA ILE A 94 -0.20 8.23 22.13
C ILE A 94 -1.68 8.42 22.51
N GLU A 95 -2.05 9.60 23.03
CA GLU A 95 -3.45 9.92 23.32
C GLU A 95 -4.30 10.12 22.06
N GLU A 96 -3.72 10.57 20.94
CA GLU A 96 -4.43 10.73 19.67
C GLU A 96 -4.47 9.41 18.87
N ASP A 97 -3.29 8.84 18.62
CA ASP A 97 -3.11 7.74 17.67
C ASP A 97 -3.10 6.36 18.37
N GLY A 98 -2.92 6.32 19.70
CA GLY A 98 -2.86 5.09 20.50
C GLY A 98 -1.50 4.37 20.45
N ILE A 99 -0.63 4.73 19.50
CA ILE A 99 0.63 4.05 19.22
C ILE A 99 1.63 5.01 18.57
N ILE A 100 2.93 4.79 18.78
CA ILE A 100 4.01 5.53 18.14
C ILE A 100 5.23 4.65 17.92
N SER A 101 5.91 4.79 16.78
CA SER A 101 7.20 4.14 16.55
C SER A 101 8.32 4.79 17.38
N GLN A 102 9.31 3.99 17.83
CA GLN A 102 10.47 4.51 18.57
C GLN A 102 11.27 5.53 17.75
N TRP A 103 11.32 5.34 16.43
CA TRP A 103 11.97 6.28 15.52
C TRP A 103 11.29 7.65 15.57
N LEU A 104 9.97 7.68 15.42
CA LEU A 104 9.20 8.93 15.46
C LEU A 104 9.30 9.58 16.85
N ALA A 105 9.17 8.79 17.93
CA ALA A 105 9.29 9.31 19.29
C ALA A 105 10.68 9.93 19.56
N GLY A 106 11.73 9.37 18.96
CA GLY A 106 13.10 9.90 19.05
C GLY A 106 13.35 11.13 18.19
N ALA A 107 12.54 11.35 17.16
CA ALA A 107 12.62 12.48 16.24
C ALA A 107 11.79 13.69 16.67
N ILE A 108 10.89 13.55 17.66
CA ILE A 108 10.09 14.68 18.17
C ILE A 108 11.00 15.72 18.80
N THR A 109 10.96 16.93 18.25
CA THR A 109 11.64 18.12 18.75
C THR A 109 10.68 19.02 19.54
N PRO A 110 11.22 19.95 20.35
CA PRO A 110 10.39 20.99 20.97
C PRO A 110 9.65 21.80 19.90
N THR A 111 8.38 22.10 20.15
CA THR A 111 7.51 22.86 19.22
C THR A 111 8.09 24.26 18.93
N GLU A 112 7.76 24.83 17.77
CA GLU A 112 8.12 26.19 17.40
C GLU A 112 7.67 27.21 18.47
N ASP A 113 8.64 27.73 19.24
CA ASP A 113 8.51 28.80 20.23
C ASP A 113 9.41 29.97 19.78
N ILE A 114 9.20 31.17 20.32
CA ILE A 114 10.04 32.37 20.12
C ILE A 114 11.50 32.09 20.51
N ILE A 115 11.74 31.09 21.37
CA ILE A 115 13.07 30.58 21.76
C ILE A 115 13.40 29.21 21.15
N SER A 116 12.79 28.81 20.03
CA SER A 116 13.03 27.51 19.38
C SER A 116 14.51 27.23 19.13
N TRP A 117 15.26 28.23 18.67
CA TRP A 117 16.71 28.16 18.48
C TRP A 117 17.48 27.71 19.73
N LEU A 118 17.02 28.10 20.92
CA LEU A 118 17.62 27.72 22.20
C LEU A 118 17.16 26.33 22.61
N LEU A 119 15.87 26.04 22.50
CA LEU A 119 15.30 24.73 22.84
C LEU A 119 15.90 23.62 21.98
N GLU A 120 16.05 23.85 20.68
CA GLU A 120 16.73 22.95 19.74
C GLU A 120 18.21 22.76 20.09
N ALA A 121 18.90 23.79 20.59
CA ALA A 121 20.31 23.67 20.96
C ALA A 121 20.53 22.89 22.27
N VAL A 122 19.59 22.96 23.22
CA VAL A 122 19.77 22.40 24.58
C VAL A 122 19.01 21.11 24.85
N HIS A 123 18.06 20.72 23.99
CA HIS A 123 17.29 19.49 24.22
C HIS A 123 18.17 18.23 24.16
N GLU A 124 17.80 17.24 24.96
CA GLU A 124 18.44 15.93 24.94
C GLU A 124 17.94 15.16 23.70
N ARG A 125 18.87 14.73 22.84
CA ARG A 125 18.52 13.93 21.66
C ARG A 125 17.79 12.66 22.10
N ARG A 126 16.72 12.30 21.38
CA ARG A 126 15.86 11.14 21.66
C ARG A 126 15.20 11.18 23.05
N TYR A 127 15.04 12.35 23.67
CA TYR A 127 14.37 12.46 24.97
C TYR A 127 12.95 11.87 24.97
N GLY A 128 12.23 11.94 23.85
CA GLY A 128 10.90 11.31 23.72
C GLY A 128 10.91 9.80 23.96
N VAL A 129 11.96 9.09 23.52
CA VAL A 129 12.13 7.65 23.81
C VAL A 129 12.29 7.41 25.30
N LYS A 130 13.12 8.22 25.98
CA LYS A 130 13.35 8.14 27.42
C LYS A 130 12.07 8.37 28.23
N VAL A 131 11.22 9.31 27.80
CA VAL A 131 9.90 9.54 28.40
C VAL A 131 9.03 8.29 28.27
N LEU A 132 8.98 7.68 27.07
CA LEU A 132 8.17 6.48 26.84
C LEU A 132 8.69 5.26 27.60
N ASP A 133 10.01 5.08 27.68
CA ASP A 133 10.62 4.01 28.46
C ASP A 133 10.24 4.12 29.94
N GLN A 134 10.21 5.33 30.50
CA GLN A 134 9.72 5.56 31.88
C GLN A 134 8.24 5.21 32.05
N GLU A 135 7.40 5.48 31.05
CA GLU A 135 5.99 5.11 31.10
C GLU A 135 5.77 3.60 30.93
N VAL A 136 6.66 2.91 30.21
CA VAL A 136 6.70 1.45 30.15
C VAL A 136 7.13 0.86 31.50
N GLU A 137 8.15 1.42 32.16
CA GLU A 137 8.58 0.99 33.50
C GLU A 137 7.48 1.16 34.55
N LYS A 138 6.64 2.19 34.42
CA LYS A 138 5.45 2.41 35.27
C LYS A 138 4.29 1.48 34.94
N GLY A 139 4.36 0.75 33.83
CA GLY A 139 3.29 -0.13 33.34
C GLY A 139 2.13 0.59 32.66
N ASN A 140 2.29 1.87 32.31
CA ASN A 140 1.27 2.66 31.61
C ASN A 140 1.25 2.35 30.10
N LEU A 141 2.41 2.02 29.54
CA LEU A 141 2.59 1.70 28.13
C LEU A 141 3.20 0.32 27.93
N VAL A 142 3.04 -0.23 26.72
CA VAL A 142 3.68 -1.47 26.30
C VAL A 142 4.65 -1.17 25.17
N LEU A 143 5.85 -1.77 25.25
CA LEU A 143 6.84 -1.78 24.18
C LEU A 143 6.79 -3.13 23.45
N THR A 144 6.70 -3.13 22.13
CA THR A 144 6.73 -4.35 21.31
C THR A 144 7.69 -4.18 20.14
N GLN A 145 8.30 -5.28 19.73
CA GLN A 145 9.16 -5.34 18.55
C GLN A 145 8.45 -6.07 17.41
N TYR A 146 8.45 -5.47 16.22
CA TYR A 146 7.95 -6.08 14.99
C TYR A 146 8.86 -5.72 13.82
N ASN A 147 9.31 -6.72 13.06
CA ASN A 147 10.27 -6.59 11.95
C ASN A 147 11.49 -5.71 12.31
N GLY A 148 12.07 -5.94 13.50
CA GLY A 148 13.24 -5.20 13.97
C GLY A 148 12.96 -3.77 14.44
N LYS A 149 11.72 -3.27 14.34
CA LYS A 149 11.30 -1.94 14.78
C LYS A 149 10.55 -2.03 16.12
N PHE A 150 10.71 -0.99 16.95
CA PHE A 150 10.08 -0.89 18.25
C PHE A 150 8.90 0.08 18.21
N TYR A 151 7.81 -0.28 18.89
CA TYR A 151 6.59 0.51 18.97
C TYR A 151 6.11 0.60 20.42
N TYR A 152 5.71 1.79 20.83
CA TYR A 152 5.10 2.07 22.13
C TYR A 152 3.61 2.28 21.94
N TYR A 153 2.78 1.67 22.76
CA TYR A 153 1.34 1.87 22.69
C TYR A 153 0.64 1.77 24.03
N ASP A 154 -0.51 2.44 24.12
CA ASP A 154 -1.48 2.21 25.17
C ASP A 154 -2.31 0.97 24.82
N LYS A 155 -2.38 0.00 25.74
CA LYS A 155 -2.99 -1.30 25.47
C LYS A 155 -4.47 -1.19 25.08
N LEU A 156 -5.24 -0.34 25.77
CA LEU A 156 -6.68 -0.23 25.54
C LEU A 156 -6.98 0.49 24.22
N ARG A 157 -6.28 1.60 23.97
CA ARG A 157 -6.42 2.39 22.74
C ARG A 157 -5.96 1.60 21.52
N TRP A 158 -4.80 0.94 21.61
CA TRP A 158 -4.32 0.10 20.52
C TRP A 158 -5.26 -1.08 20.22
N THR A 159 -5.86 -1.68 21.25
CA THR A 159 -6.88 -2.73 21.03
C THR A 159 -8.10 -2.18 20.29
N ALA A 160 -8.57 -0.98 20.66
CA ALA A 160 -9.70 -0.33 19.97
C ALA A 160 -9.38 -0.02 18.50
N VAL A 161 -8.15 0.43 18.24
CA VAL A 161 -7.60 0.66 16.90
C VAL A 161 -7.56 -0.63 16.08
N GLN A 162 -7.07 -1.73 16.65
CA GLN A 162 -7.03 -3.03 15.98
C GLN A 162 -8.45 -3.51 15.63
N GLN A 163 -9.43 -3.27 16.50
CA GLN A 163 -10.83 -3.59 16.22
C GLN A 163 -11.42 -2.74 15.09
N ASP A 164 -11.06 -1.45 15.00
CA ASP A 164 -11.47 -0.60 13.88
C ASP A 164 -10.86 -1.09 12.55
N PHE A 165 -9.58 -1.45 12.57
CA PHE A 165 -8.91 -2.07 11.42
C PHE A 165 -9.59 -3.37 11.00
N ALA A 166 -9.90 -4.26 11.95
CA ALA A 166 -10.61 -5.49 11.66
C ALA A 166 -11.97 -5.22 10.98
N LYS A 167 -12.74 -4.24 11.46
CA LYS A 167 -14.02 -3.84 10.85
C LYS A 167 -13.83 -3.34 9.42
N LYS A 168 -12.85 -2.46 9.18
CA LYS A 168 -12.52 -1.93 7.84
C LYS A 168 -12.10 -3.05 6.88
N VAL A 169 -11.26 -3.98 7.37
CA VAL A 169 -10.82 -5.16 6.62
C VAL A 169 -12.02 -6.04 6.27
N THR A 170 -12.87 -6.39 7.24
CA THR A 170 -14.09 -7.17 6.99
C THR A 170 -15.01 -6.51 5.98
N ALA A 171 -15.21 -5.19 6.05
CA ALA A 171 -16.01 -4.46 5.07
C ALA A 171 -15.40 -4.53 3.66
N THR A 172 -14.08 -4.31 3.55
CA THR A 172 -13.32 -4.35 2.30
C THR A 172 -13.35 -5.74 1.64
N ILE A 173 -13.35 -6.80 2.44
CA ILE A 173 -13.46 -8.19 1.96
C ILE A 173 -14.90 -8.54 1.60
N SER A 174 -15.86 -8.12 2.42
CA SER A 174 -17.27 -8.51 2.28
C SER A 174 -17.88 -7.96 1.00
N GLU A 175 -17.49 -6.77 0.56
CA GLU A 175 -18.00 -6.17 -0.67
C GLU A 175 -17.71 -7.05 -1.92
N PRO A 176 -16.45 -7.34 -2.29
CA PRO A 176 -16.16 -8.21 -3.44
C PRO A 176 -16.66 -9.64 -3.22
N LEU A 177 -16.57 -10.16 -1.99
CA LEU A 177 -17.03 -11.53 -1.71
C LEU A 177 -18.54 -11.71 -1.92
N ASN A 178 -19.34 -10.70 -1.59
CA ASN A 178 -20.80 -10.73 -1.76
C ASN A 178 -21.26 -10.27 -3.15
N SER A 179 -20.54 -9.33 -3.78
CA SER A 179 -20.91 -8.78 -5.09
C SER A 179 -20.36 -9.60 -6.26
N ARG A 180 -19.08 -9.98 -6.21
CA ARG A 180 -18.37 -10.73 -7.25
C ARG A 180 -18.44 -12.23 -7.01
N GLY A 181 -18.37 -12.64 -5.74
CA GLY A 181 -18.38 -14.03 -5.30
C GLY A 181 -16.99 -14.54 -4.90
N PHE A 182 -15.96 -13.70 -4.92
CA PHE A 182 -14.60 -14.11 -4.58
C PHE A 182 -13.76 -12.98 -4.01
N VAL A 183 -12.68 -13.33 -3.33
CA VAL A 183 -11.61 -12.44 -2.86
C VAL A 183 -10.28 -13.18 -2.89
N ALA A 184 -9.19 -12.49 -3.22
CA ALA A 184 -7.84 -13.04 -3.17
C ALA A 184 -7.10 -12.60 -1.89
N ASP A 185 -6.15 -13.39 -1.41
CA ASP A 185 -5.37 -13.08 -0.20
C ASP A 185 -4.27 -12.03 -0.38
N ASP A 186 -4.02 -11.62 -1.63
CA ASP A 186 -3.13 -10.52 -2.00
C ASP A 186 -3.84 -9.15 -2.02
N ILE A 187 -5.08 -9.07 -1.54
CA ILE A 187 -5.84 -7.82 -1.46
C ILE A 187 -5.08 -6.78 -0.63
N GLN A 188 -4.91 -5.59 -1.22
CA GLN A 188 -4.29 -4.47 -0.52
C GLN A 188 -5.31 -3.70 0.29
N PHE A 189 -5.03 -3.53 1.58
CA PHE A 189 -5.83 -2.68 2.45
C PHE A 189 -5.25 -1.27 2.43
N ASN A 190 -6.03 -0.31 1.91
CA ASN A 190 -5.66 1.10 1.95
C ASN A 190 -5.85 1.68 3.36
N LEU A 191 -5.08 1.18 4.33
CA LEU A 191 -5.05 1.64 5.73
C LEU A 191 -3.89 2.61 5.97
N VAL A 192 -3.00 2.78 4.99
CA VAL A 192 -1.64 3.29 5.20
C VAL A 192 -1.54 4.82 5.12
N SER A 193 -2.48 5.51 4.47
CA SER A 193 -2.33 6.95 4.21
C SER A 193 -2.30 7.81 5.47
N GLU A 194 -2.99 7.40 6.55
CA GLU A 194 -2.99 8.16 7.81
C GLU A 194 -1.77 7.82 8.67
N TRP A 195 -1.24 6.59 8.63
CA TRP A 195 -0.37 6.02 9.67
C TRP A 195 0.96 5.50 9.13
N SER A 196 1.65 6.35 8.39
CA SER A 196 2.89 6.00 7.68
C SER A 196 4.02 5.45 8.57
N ASP A 197 4.10 5.87 9.84
CA ASP A 197 5.16 5.45 10.77
C ASP A 197 4.96 4.04 11.33
N ILE A 198 3.72 3.56 11.38
CA ILE A 198 3.34 2.22 11.82
C ILE A 198 2.81 1.33 10.70
N ALA A 199 2.94 1.75 9.45
CA ALA A 199 2.46 1.01 8.28
C ALA A 199 2.79 -0.50 8.28
N PRO A 200 4.01 -0.94 8.64
CA PRO A 200 4.32 -2.38 8.68
C PRO A 200 3.50 -3.14 9.72
N LEU A 201 3.23 -2.51 10.87
CA LEU A 201 2.44 -3.12 11.94
C LEU A 201 0.95 -3.11 11.59
N ALA A 202 0.46 -2.01 11.00
CA ALA A 202 -0.91 -1.90 10.52
C ALA A 202 -1.23 -2.95 9.43
N ASP A 203 -0.34 -3.15 8.46
CA ASP A 203 -0.45 -4.19 7.44
C ASP A 203 -0.52 -5.59 8.07
N ALA A 204 0.32 -5.86 9.07
CA ALA A 204 0.32 -7.14 9.78
C ALA A 204 -1.01 -7.40 10.50
N VAL A 205 -1.55 -6.39 11.19
CA VAL A 205 -2.86 -6.47 11.86
C VAL A 205 -3.98 -6.68 10.83
N ALA A 206 -3.91 -6.02 9.68
CA ALA A 206 -4.91 -6.16 8.63
C ALA A 206 -4.91 -7.55 8.00
N LYS A 207 -3.72 -8.10 7.72
CA LYS A 207 -3.55 -9.48 7.24
C LYS A 207 -4.04 -10.50 8.25
N GLU A 208 -3.78 -10.28 9.53
CA GLU A 208 -4.30 -11.14 10.59
C GLU A 208 -5.84 -11.10 10.65
N ALA A 209 -6.44 -9.91 10.57
CA ALA A 209 -7.89 -9.76 10.54
C ALA A 209 -8.52 -10.43 9.30
N PHE A 210 -7.88 -10.31 8.13
CA PHE A 210 -8.28 -11.03 6.92
C PHE A 210 -8.26 -12.54 7.17
N ARG A 211 -7.15 -13.07 7.69
CA ARG A 211 -6.98 -14.49 7.96
C ARG A 211 -8.05 -15.00 8.92
N GLN A 212 -8.27 -14.33 10.05
CA GLN A 212 -9.29 -14.73 11.02
C GLN A 212 -10.70 -14.73 10.43
N TYR A 213 -11.04 -13.72 9.64
CA TYR A 213 -12.34 -13.66 8.97
C TYR A 213 -12.52 -14.81 7.97
N MET A 214 -11.51 -15.06 7.13
CA MET A 214 -11.57 -16.12 6.13
C MET A 214 -11.53 -17.52 6.75
N ASP A 215 -10.74 -17.74 7.80
CA ASP A 215 -10.73 -18.99 8.56
C ASP A 215 -12.11 -19.29 9.15
N GLY A 216 -12.82 -18.26 9.62
CA GLY A 216 -14.23 -18.39 10.04
C GLY A 216 -15.16 -18.79 8.89
N MET A 217 -14.97 -18.23 7.69
CA MET A 217 -15.76 -18.59 6.50
C MET A 217 -15.48 -20.02 6.02
N VAL A 218 -14.22 -20.46 6.08
CA VAL A 218 -13.80 -21.83 5.76
C VAL A 218 -14.34 -22.82 6.77
N SER A 219 -14.21 -22.53 8.06
CA SER A 219 -14.70 -23.40 9.16
C SER A 219 -16.21 -23.62 9.09
N ASN A 220 -16.96 -22.62 8.59
CA ASN A 220 -18.40 -22.71 8.39
C ASN A 220 -18.79 -23.26 6.99
N ASP A 221 -17.84 -23.79 6.23
CA ASP A 221 -18.03 -24.35 4.88
C ASP A 221 -18.66 -23.38 3.86
N ARG A 222 -18.45 -22.07 4.04
CA ARG A 222 -19.08 -21.01 3.21
C ARG A 222 -18.27 -20.64 1.97
N VAL A 223 -17.01 -21.06 1.89
CA VAL A 223 -16.10 -20.73 0.79
C VAL A 223 -15.36 -21.97 0.26
N PHE A 224 -15.08 -22.00 -1.03
CA PHE A 224 -14.03 -22.85 -1.60
C PHE A 224 -12.70 -22.09 -1.59
N ILE A 225 -11.58 -22.81 -1.51
CA ILE A 225 -10.23 -22.25 -1.59
C ILE A 225 -9.55 -22.82 -2.84
N LYS A 226 -8.98 -21.95 -3.67
CA LYS A 226 -8.20 -22.34 -4.85
C LYS A 226 -6.91 -21.55 -4.90
N GLU A 227 -5.78 -22.24 -5.05
CA GLU A 227 -4.50 -21.58 -5.29
C GLU A 227 -4.39 -21.18 -6.77
N LEU A 228 -4.01 -19.94 -7.01
CA LEU A 228 -3.80 -19.42 -8.35
C LEU A 228 -2.44 -19.87 -8.88
N GLU A 229 -2.43 -20.47 -10.06
CA GLU A 229 -1.20 -20.76 -10.79
C GLU A 229 -0.50 -19.45 -11.14
N GLN A 230 0.71 -19.24 -10.62
CA GLN A 230 1.50 -18.08 -10.99
C GLN A 230 2.02 -18.27 -12.43
N ILE A 231 1.59 -17.39 -13.34
CA ILE A 231 2.26 -17.25 -14.62
C ILE A 231 3.58 -16.54 -14.32
N GLU A 232 4.71 -17.23 -14.47
CA GLU A 232 6.03 -16.59 -14.52
C GLU A 232 5.98 -15.51 -15.60
N LYS A 233 5.83 -14.24 -15.19
CA LYS A 233 6.17 -13.15 -16.10
C LYS A 233 7.69 -13.24 -16.26
N PRO A 234 8.22 -13.36 -17.50
CA PRO A 234 9.64 -13.19 -17.69
C PRO A 234 9.98 -11.79 -17.17
N GLU A 235 10.91 -11.73 -16.21
CA GLU A 235 11.49 -10.46 -15.78
C GLU A 235 12.08 -9.82 -17.05
N GLU A 236 11.51 -8.68 -17.46
CA GLU A 236 12.19 -7.81 -18.42
C GLU A 236 13.49 -7.38 -17.75
N ASP A 237 14.56 -8.02 -18.20
CA ASP A 237 15.94 -7.79 -17.83
C ASP A 237 16.34 -6.38 -18.30
N ASN A 238 15.86 -5.35 -17.59
CA ASN A 238 16.35 -3.98 -17.71
C ASN A 238 17.71 -3.90 -16.98
N ASN A 239 18.68 -4.61 -17.51
CA ASN A 239 20.09 -4.43 -17.17
C ASN A 239 20.60 -3.19 -17.92
N ASP A 240 20.39 -2.03 -17.31
CA ASP A 240 21.23 -0.88 -17.55
C ASP A 240 21.36 -0.08 -16.26
N PHE A 241 22.08 -0.64 -15.27
CA PHE A 241 22.91 0.13 -14.34
C PHE A 241 23.80 -0.83 -13.53
N ALA A 242 25.10 -0.75 -13.79
CA ALA A 242 26.11 -1.49 -13.06
C ALA A 242 26.38 -0.88 -11.68
N ASP A 243 26.74 -1.78 -10.76
CA ASP A 243 27.54 -1.57 -9.54
C ASP A 243 26.84 -1.01 -8.30
N TYR A 244 26.50 -1.89 -7.36
CA TYR A 244 27.10 -1.97 -6.02
C TYR A 244 26.50 -3.13 -5.23
N GLY A 245 27.36 -4.02 -4.71
CA GLY A 245 27.08 -4.81 -3.50
C GLY A 245 26.29 -6.10 -3.68
N ASN A 246 27.02 -7.21 -3.70
CA ASN A 246 26.53 -8.58 -3.53
C ASN A 246 25.80 -8.75 -2.18
N TYR A 247 24.48 -8.57 -2.18
CA TYR A 247 23.58 -9.22 -1.25
C TYR A 247 22.92 -10.37 -2.01
N GLY A 248 23.16 -11.61 -1.57
CA GLY A 248 22.45 -12.76 -2.09
C GLY A 248 20.95 -12.54 -1.99
N THR A 249 20.31 -12.23 -3.10
CA THR A 249 18.86 -12.27 -3.26
C THR A 249 18.46 -13.72 -3.09
N LYS A 250 18.08 -14.10 -1.87
CA LYS A 250 17.22 -15.27 -1.68
C LYS A 250 16.07 -15.07 -2.66
N LYS A 251 15.91 -15.96 -3.64
CA LYS A 251 14.66 -16.08 -4.38
C LYS A 251 13.58 -16.23 -3.30
N GLU A 252 12.80 -15.17 -3.07
CA GLU A 252 11.60 -15.31 -2.26
C GLU A 252 10.75 -16.34 -3.00
N GLU A 253 10.61 -17.54 -2.41
CA GLU A 253 9.56 -18.47 -2.80
C GLU A 253 8.24 -17.70 -2.65
N LYS A 254 7.74 -17.17 -3.77
CA LYS A 254 6.47 -16.46 -3.79
C LYS A 254 5.40 -17.48 -3.47
N THR A 255 4.85 -17.40 -2.26
CA THR A 255 3.69 -18.19 -1.86
C THR A 255 2.57 -18.03 -2.89
N PRO A 256 1.93 -19.12 -3.35
CA PRO A 256 0.84 -19.05 -4.30
C PRO A 256 -0.32 -18.24 -3.70
N VAL A 257 -0.89 -17.34 -4.51
CA VAL A 257 -2.02 -16.49 -4.11
C VAL A 257 -3.25 -17.37 -3.95
N LYS A 258 -3.96 -17.24 -2.82
CA LYS A 258 -5.19 -18.00 -2.55
C LYS A 258 -6.41 -17.19 -2.96
N LEU A 259 -7.27 -17.82 -3.75
CA LEU A 259 -8.59 -17.33 -4.11
C LEU A 259 -9.64 -18.01 -3.24
N TYR A 260 -10.41 -17.20 -2.52
CA TYR A 260 -11.55 -17.66 -1.74
C TYR A 260 -12.84 -17.37 -2.50
N LEU A 261 -13.68 -18.38 -2.65
CA LEU A 261 -14.85 -18.37 -3.53
C LEU A 261 -16.12 -18.65 -2.72
N ASN A 262 -17.00 -17.66 -2.58
CA ASN A 262 -18.24 -17.78 -1.80
C ASN A 262 -19.21 -18.74 -2.48
N LYS A 263 -19.53 -19.86 -1.82
CA LYS A 263 -20.37 -20.93 -2.38
C LYS A 263 -21.76 -20.44 -2.77
N GLU A 264 -22.38 -19.61 -1.93
CA GLU A 264 -23.76 -19.13 -2.15
C GLU A 264 -23.82 -18.20 -3.36
N ILE A 265 -22.89 -17.25 -3.45
CA ILE A 265 -22.84 -16.29 -4.55
C ILE A 265 -22.46 -17.00 -5.86
N LEU A 266 -21.49 -17.92 -5.83
CA LEU A 266 -21.15 -18.74 -7.01
C LEU A 266 -22.36 -19.54 -7.49
N SER A 267 -23.10 -20.18 -6.59
CA SER A 267 -24.29 -20.98 -6.93
C SER A 267 -25.41 -20.17 -7.59
N LYS A 268 -25.56 -18.89 -7.22
CA LYS A 268 -26.50 -17.97 -7.86
C LYS A 268 -25.99 -17.51 -9.23
N LYS A 269 -24.72 -17.11 -9.30
CA LYS A 269 -24.13 -16.51 -10.52
C LYS A 269 -23.86 -17.51 -11.64
N GLN A 270 -23.52 -18.75 -11.30
CA GLN A 270 -23.26 -19.78 -12.31
C GLN A 270 -24.47 -19.99 -13.25
N GLN A 271 -25.69 -19.75 -12.77
CA GLN A 271 -26.93 -19.95 -13.53
C GLN A 271 -26.98 -19.13 -14.82
N TYR A 272 -26.26 -17.99 -14.89
CA TYR A 272 -26.21 -17.13 -16.08
C TYR A 272 -25.39 -17.72 -17.24
N ILE A 273 -24.53 -18.68 -16.96
CA ILE A 273 -23.65 -19.34 -17.95
C ILE A 273 -23.85 -20.86 -17.98
N GLN A 274 -24.73 -21.39 -17.14
CA GLN A 274 -25.04 -22.81 -17.09
C GLN A 274 -25.76 -23.25 -18.37
N GLY A 275 -25.30 -24.34 -18.97
CA GLY A 275 -25.88 -24.91 -20.18
C GLY A 275 -25.47 -24.22 -21.48
N CYS A 276 -24.62 -23.18 -21.43
CA CYS A 276 -24.00 -22.61 -22.62
C CYS A 276 -23.03 -23.62 -23.25
N ASP A 277 -23.16 -23.86 -24.56
CA ASP A 277 -22.23 -24.76 -25.25
C ASP A 277 -20.80 -24.17 -25.31
N ILE A 278 -20.70 -22.84 -25.39
CA ILE A 278 -19.46 -22.06 -25.34
C ILE A 278 -19.65 -20.90 -24.36
N ILE A 279 -18.65 -20.69 -23.49
CA ILE A 279 -18.55 -19.58 -22.55
C ILE A 279 -17.25 -18.83 -22.86
N GLU A 280 -17.32 -17.56 -23.27
CA GLU A 280 -16.12 -16.78 -23.54
C GLU A 280 -15.61 -16.07 -22.27
N GLY A 281 -14.33 -15.69 -22.24
CA GLY A 281 -13.76 -14.91 -21.13
C GLY A 281 -14.51 -13.62 -20.80
N LYS A 282 -15.15 -12.99 -21.80
CA LYS A 282 -16.00 -11.80 -21.59
C LYS A 282 -17.28 -12.12 -20.80
N ASP A 283 -17.81 -13.33 -20.95
CA ASP A 283 -19.03 -13.76 -20.25
C ASP A 283 -18.71 -14.04 -18.78
N VAL A 284 -17.58 -14.69 -18.51
CA VAL A 284 -17.07 -14.88 -17.15
C VAL A 284 -16.77 -13.53 -16.50
N ALA A 285 -16.13 -12.61 -17.22
CA ALA A 285 -15.87 -11.26 -16.74
C ALA A 285 -17.15 -10.50 -16.39
N LYS A 286 -18.18 -10.61 -17.23
CA LYS A 286 -19.48 -9.97 -16.99
C LYS A 286 -20.19 -10.52 -15.75
N VAL A 287 -20.12 -11.84 -15.54
CA VAL A 287 -20.82 -12.51 -14.43
C VAL A 287 -20.08 -12.32 -13.10
N PHE A 288 -18.76 -12.53 -13.08
CA PHE A 288 -17.97 -12.55 -11.85
C PHE A 288 -17.20 -11.26 -11.59
N GLY A 289 -17.10 -10.36 -12.58
CA GLY A 289 -16.45 -9.05 -12.40
C GLY A 289 -14.93 -9.13 -12.35
N THR A 290 -14.32 -10.07 -13.07
CA THR A 290 -12.86 -10.18 -13.20
C THR A 290 -12.43 -10.42 -14.63
N THR A 291 -11.38 -9.72 -15.08
CA THR A 291 -10.71 -9.95 -16.37
C THR A 291 -9.43 -10.75 -16.22
N ASP A 292 -9.03 -11.07 -14.99
CA ASP A 292 -7.83 -11.86 -14.71
C ASP A 292 -8.03 -13.33 -15.08
N LEU A 293 -7.22 -13.85 -16.00
CA LEU A 293 -7.38 -15.19 -16.54
C LEU A 293 -7.19 -16.28 -15.46
N ALA A 294 -6.25 -16.10 -14.53
CA ALA A 294 -6.01 -17.09 -13.48
C ALA A 294 -7.21 -17.19 -12.53
N GLN A 295 -7.79 -16.05 -12.14
CA GLN A 295 -9.02 -15.99 -11.36
C GLN A 295 -10.19 -16.61 -12.12
N GLN A 296 -10.35 -16.31 -13.41
CA GLN A 296 -11.42 -16.90 -14.22
C GLN A 296 -11.30 -18.42 -14.33
N LYS A 297 -10.09 -18.95 -14.55
CA LYS A 297 -9.83 -20.40 -14.55
C LYS A 297 -10.19 -21.03 -13.21
N ALA A 298 -9.71 -20.45 -12.11
CA ALA A 298 -10.01 -20.93 -10.75
C ALA A 298 -11.52 -20.98 -10.46
N ILE A 299 -12.26 -19.94 -10.85
CA ILE A 299 -13.73 -19.90 -10.72
C ILE A 299 -14.38 -21.02 -11.53
N MET A 300 -14.01 -21.16 -12.81
CA MET A 300 -14.61 -22.15 -13.71
C MET A 300 -14.27 -23.59 -13.30
N GLU A 301 -13.07 -23.85 -12.78
CA GLU A 301 -12.70 -25.15 -12.21
C GLU A 301 -13.58 -25.50 -11.00
N VAL A 302 -13.79 -24.57 -10.08
CA VAL A 302 -14.64 -24.82 -8.91
C VAL A 302 -16.09 -25.05 -9.30
N ILE A 303 -16.63 -24.25 -10.23
CA ILE A 303 -17.99 -24.43 -10.74
C ILE A 303 -18.14 -25.80 -11.40
N THR A 304 -17.23 -26.16 -12.31
CA THR A 304 -17.30 -27.43 -13.05
C THR A 304 -17.09 -28.65 -12.16
N ALA A 305 -16.21 -28.57 -11.16
CA ALA A 305 -15.93 -29.68 -10.25
C ALA A 305 -17.02 -29.89 -9.18
N HIS A 306 -17.63 -28.82 -8.68
CA HIS A 306 -18.49 -28.89 -7.49
C HIS A 306 -19.96 -28.54 -7.71
N LEU A 307 -20.27 -27.72 -8.73
CA LEU A 307 -21.65 -27.25 -8.98
C LEU A 307 -22.27 -27.90 -10.22
N TRP A 308 -21.45 -28.23 -11.22
CA TRP A 308 -21.88 -28.74 -12.53
C TRP A 308 -21.40 -30.17 -12.78
N THR A 309 -21.66 -31.07 -11.85
CA THR A 309 -21.11 -32.43 -11.86
C THR A 309 -21.49 -33.27 -13.10
N GLU A 310 -22.54 -32.89 -13.83
CA GLU A 310 -22.99 -33.60 -15.04
C GLU A 310 -22.46 -33.03 -16.36
N THR A 311 -21.86 -31.83 -16.35
CA THR A 311 -21.38 -31.15 -17.55
C THR A 311 -19.88 -30.90 -17.46
N SER A 312 -19.15 -31.36 -18.48
CA SER A 312 -17.70 -31.16 -18.55
C SER A 312 -17.38 -30.07 -19.56
N TYR A 313 -16.54 -29.12 -19.13
CA TYR A 313 -16.01 -28.07 -19.99
C TYR A 313 -14.52 -28.27 -20.22
N GLU A 314 -14.03 -27.77 -21.35
CA GLU A 314 -12.63 -27.74 -21.71
C GLU A 314 -12.21 -26.30 -21.95
N PHE A 315 -11.12 -25.88 -21.28
CA PHE A 315 -10.53 -24.58 -21.48
C PHE A 315 -9.66 -24.59 -22.74
N ILE A 316 -9.91 -23.64 -23.64
CA ILE A 316 -9.20 -23.52 -24.92
C ILE A 316 -8.73 -22.09 -25.06
N GLN A 317 -7.43 -21.90 -25.27
CA GLN A 317 -6.79 -20.60 -25.43
C GLN A 317 -6.08 -20.54 -26.79
N ARG A 318 -6.38 -19.51 -27.57
CA ARG A 318 -5.73 -19.20 -28.85
C ARG A 318 -5.38 -17.71 -28.87
N GLY A 319 -4.10 -17.40 -28.63
CA GLY A 319 -3.65 -16.02 -28.46
C GLY A 319 -4.32 -15.36 -27.26
N GLU A 320 -4.89 -14.17 -27.48
CA GLU A 320 -5.62 -13.40 -26.46
C GLU A 320 -7.05 -13.89 -26.22
N ARG A 321 -7.58 -14.71 -27.13
CA ARG A 321 -8.93 -15.27 -26.98
C ARG A 321 -8.87 -16.59 -26.25
N TYR A 322 -9.76 -16.74 -25.28
CA TYR A 322 -9.94 -17.98 -24.56
C TYR A 322 -11.42 -18.19 -24.21
N LEU A 323 -11.79 -19.45 -24.11
CA LEU A 323 -13.16 -19.89 -23.93
C LEU A 323 -13.21 -21.25 -23.23
N TRP A 324 -14.37 -21.55 -22.64
CA TRP A 324 -14.71 -22.85 -22.09
C TRP A 324 -15.79 -23.47 -22.98
N VAL A 325 -15.54 -24.68 -23.49
CA VAL A 325 -16.48 -25.40 -24.38
C VAL A 325 -17.00 -26.63 -23.67
N ASN A 326 -18.30 -26.88 -23.75
CA ASN A 326 -18.85 -28.16 -23.34
C ASN A 326 -18.23 -29.28 -24.19
N LYS A 327 -17.56 -30.25 -23.55
CA LYS A 327 -16.81 -31.31 -24.25
C LYS A 327 -17.66 -32.09 -25.25
N ARG A 328 -18.96 -32.25 -24.98
CA ARG A 328 -19.89 -32.96 -25.88
C ARG A 328 -20.19 -32.17 -27.17
N LYS A 329 -19.98 -30.86 -27.13
CA LYS A 329 -20.35 -29.90 -28.18
C LYS A 329 -19.18 -29.38 -29.00
N ILE A 330 -17.93 -29.70 -28.61
CA ILE A 330 -16.73 -29.27 -29.33
C ILE A 330 -16.86 -29.51 -30.84
N LYS A 331 -17.19 -30.73 -31.26
CA LYS A 331 -17.35 -31.07 -32.69
C LYS A 331 -18.42 -30.25 -33.40
N GLU A 332 -19.50 -29.86 -32.71
CA GLU A 332 -20.58 -29.07 -33.30
C GLU A 332 -20.18 -27.61 -33.54
N HIS A 333 -19.11 -27.16 -32.88
CA HIS A 333 -18.56 -25.80 -32.93
C HIS A 333 -17.17 -25.70 -33.56
N THR A 334 -16.55 -26.80 -33.98
CA THR A 334 -15.28 -26.80 -34.71
C THR A 334 -15.50 -26.57 -36.20
N CYS A 335 -14.80 -25.58 -36.77
CA CYS A 335 -14.77 -25.32 -38.20
C CYS A 335 -14.02 -26.43 -38.94
N GLU A 336 -14.65 -27.03 -39.96
CA GLU A 336 -14.09 -28.14 -40.75
C GLU A 336 -12.83 -27.78 -41.56
N LYS A 337 -12.53 -26.48 -41.75
CA LYS A 337 -11.40 -26.03 -42.58
C LYS A 337 -10.19 -25.57 -41.78
N CYS A 338 -10.39 -24.94 -40.62
CA CYS A 338 -9.30 -24.35 -39.83
C CYS A 338 -9.21 -24.91 -38.41
N ASP A 339 -10.08 -25.85 -38.05
CA ASP A 339 -10.17 -26.43 -36.71
C ASP A 339 -10.35 -25.38 -35.59
N ASP A 340 -10.76 -24.15 -35.92
CA ASP A 340 -11.14 -23.13 -34.95
C ASP A 340 -12.49 -23.47 -34.33
N ILE A 341 -12.60 -23.30 -33.02
CA ILE A 341 -13.88 -23.40 -32.31
C ILE A 341 -14.51 -22.02 -32.25
N VAL A 342 -15.74 -21.91 -32.75
CA VAL A 342 -16.50 -20.66 -32.82
C VAL A 342 -17.93 -20.86 -32.38
N GLN A 343 -18.55 -19.79 -31.88
CA GLN A 343 -19.95 -19.81 -31.43
C GLN A 343 -20.89 -20.18 -32.57
N ASP A 344 -20.73 -19.53 -33.73
CA ASP A 344 -21.59 -19.71 -34.89
C ASP A 344 -20.83 -20.31 -36.08
N LEU A 345 -21.25 -21.50 -36.50
CA LEU A 345 -20.84 -22.10 -37.75
C LEU A 345 -21.98 -22.07 -38.78
N THR A 346 -21.63 -21.78 -40.03
CA THR A 346 -22.57 -21.84 -41.15
C THR A 346 -22.40 -23.17 -41.87
N GLN A 347 -23.51 -23.89 -42.05
CA GLN A 347 -23.51 -25.11 -42.86
C GLN A 347 -23.38 -24.75 -44.34
N TYR A 348 -22.41 -25.36 -45.01
CA TYR A 348 -22.22 -25.26 -46.46
C TYR A 348 -21.97 -26.67 -47.01
N GLY A 349 -22.97 -27.20 -47.72
CA GLY A 349 -23.04 -28.60 -48.10
C GLY A 349 -23.18 -29.52 -46.87
N LYS A 350 -22.27 -30.50 -46.75
CA LYS A 350 -22.23 -31.45 -45.63
C LYS A 350 -21.34 -30.99 -44.46
N GLN A 351 -20.61 -29.90 -44.63
CA GLN A 351 -19.62 -29.41 -43.67
C GLN A 351 -20.08 -28.08 -43.07
N ARG A 352 -19.45 -27.71 -41.95
CA ARG A 352 -19.72 -26.47 -41.21
C ARG A 352 -18.45 -25.64 -41.14
N TYR A 353 -18.57 -24.35 -41.44
CA TYR A 353 -17.43 -23.45 -41.53
C TYR A 353 -17.66 -22.17 -40.72
N CYS A 354 -16.59 -21.63 -40.18
CA CYS A 354 -16.59 -20.29 -39.60
C CYS A 354 -16.72 -19.24 -40.72
N LYS A 355 -17.18 -18.03 -40.36
CA LYS A 355 -17.44 -16.95 -41.31
C LYS A 355 -16.22 -16.59 -42.18
N SER A 356 -15.01 -16.61 -41.61
CA SER A 356 -13.77 -16.30 -42.34
C SER A 356 -13.40 -17.40 -43.34
N CYS A 357 -13.49 -18.67 -42.96
CA CYS A 357 -13.23 -19.79 -43.85
C CYS A 357 -14.27 -19.89 -44.96
N LEU A 358 -15.55 -19.65 -44.66
CA LEU A 358 -16.61 -19.64 -45.66
C LEU A 358 -16.39 -18.52 -46.67
N LYS A 359 -16.01 -17.31 -46.22
CA LYS A 359 -15.65 -16.22 -47.13
C LYS A 359 -14.51 -16.62 -48.07
N LYS A 360 -13.43 -17.22 -47.55
CA LYS A 360 -12.32 -17.71 -48.38
C LYS A 360 -12.74 -18.80 -49.37
N ILE A 361 -13.74 -19.61 -49.04
CA ILE A 361 -14.30 -20.60 -49.97
C ILE A 361 -15.02 -19.88 -51.10
N HIS A 362 -15.94 -18.97 -50.78
CA HIS A 362 -16.67 -18.20 -51.80
C HIS A 362 -15.74 -17.35 -52.68
N ASP A 363 -14.74 -16.68 -52.10
CA ASP A 363 -13.77 -15.87 -52.86
C ASP A 363 -12.99 -16.75 -53.87
N GLN A 364 -12.65 -18.00 -53.49
CA GLN A 364 -11.98 -18.95 -54.38
C GLN A 364 -12.93 -19.48 -55.46
N GLU A 365 -14.17 -19.80 -55.09
CA GLU A 365 -15.23 -20.21 -56.02
C GLU A 365 -15.51 -19.13 -57.07
N ASP A 366 -15.58 -17.86 -56.66
CA ASP A 366 -15.78 -16.72 -57.55
C ASP A 366 -14.57 -16.55 -58.51
N ALA A 367 -13.34 -16.75 -58.02
CA ALA A 367 -12.14 -16.69 -58.86
C ALA A 367 -12.09 -17.84 -59.88
N ASP A 368 -12.40 -19.07 -59.46
CA ASP A 368 -12.41 -20.24 -60.34
C ASP A 368 -13.49 -20.12 -61.42
N GLU A 369 -14.66 -19.55 -61.10
CA GLU A 369 -15.71 -19.27 -62.09
C GLU A 369 -15.31 -18.18 -63.08
N ALA A 370 -14.62 -17.13 -62.62
CA ALA A 370 -14.08 -16.08 -63.49
C ALA A 370 -13.01 -16.63 -64.47
N GLU A 371 -12.31 -17.70 -64.08
CA GLU A 371 -11.37 -18.45 -64.93
C GLU A 371 -12.05 -19.48 -65.84
N GLY A 372 -13.39 -19.59 -65.81
CA GLY A 372 -14.18 -20.52 -66.62
C GLY A 372 -14.17 -21.97 -66.11
N LYS A 373 -13.73 -22.23 -64.87
CA LYS A 373 -13.79 -23.55 -64.26
C LYS A 373 -15.21 -23.82 -63.75
N ALA A 374 -15.63 -25.08 -63.79
CA ALA A 374 -16.91 -25.49 -63.22
C ALA A 374 -16.83 -25.54 -61.69
N VAL A 375 -17.68 -24.75 -61.01
CA VAL A 375 -17.72 -24.64 -59.55
C VAL A 375 -19.04 -25.19 -59.00
N LYS A 376 -19.00 -25.93 -57.89
CA LYS A 376 -20.19 -26.45 -57.20
C LYS A 376 -20.54 -25.55 -56.02
N ARG A 377 -21.61 -24.76 -56.15
CA ARG A 377 -22.15 -23.95 -55.05
C ARG A 377 -23.29 -24.67 -54.34
N TYR A 378 -23.32 -24.62 -53.02
CA TYR A 378 -24.47 -25.09 -52.24
C TYR A 378 -25.39 -23.92 -51.91
N ILE A 379 -26.67 -24.05 -52.26
CA ILE A 379 -27.70 -23.02 -52.07
C ILE A 379 -28.74 -23.53 -51.08
N SER A 380 -29.09 -22.69 -50.11
CA SER A 380 -30.05 -22.99 -49.03
C SER A 380 -31.50 -23.06 -49.50
N ALA A 381 -31.82 -22.53 -50.68
CA ALA A 381 -33.09 -22.69 -51.36
C ALA A 381 -32.87 -22.87 -52.87
N PRO A 382 -33.65 -23.72 -53.56
CA PRO A 382 -33.53 -23.88 -55.01
C PRO A 382 -33.80 -22.54 -55.71
N PRO A 383 -33.11 -22.25 -56.84
CA PRO A 383 -33.38 -21.05 -57.62
C PRO A 383 -34.84 -21.05 -58.11
N PRO A 384 -35.46 -19.88 -58.32
CA PRO A 384 -36.82 -19.80 -58.85
C PRO A 384 -36.95 -20.63 -60.13
N GLY A 385 -37.86 -21.60 -60.14
CA GLY A 385 -38.14 -22.47 -61.29
C GLY A 385 -37.47 -23.86 -61.27
N VAL A 386 -36.57 -24.14 -60.33
CA VAL A 386 -35.96 -25.48 -60.21
C VAL A 386 -36.80 -26.36 -59.27
N LYS A 387 -37.50 -27.35 -59.84
CA LYS A 387 -38.20 -28.39 -59.07
C LYS A 387 -37.21 -29.49 -58.70
N ILE A 388 -36.86 -29.60 -57.43
CA ILE A 388 -36.12 -30.75 -56.91
C ILE A 388 -37.12 -31.90 -56.74
N LYS A 389 -36.93 -33.02 -57.46
CA LYS A 389 -37.64 -34.26 -57.15
C LYS A 389 -37.04 -34.82 -55.85
N MET A 390 -37.87 -34.96 -54.83
CA MET A 390 -37.52 -35.67 -53.59
C MET A 390 -37.35 -37.17 -53.86
#